data_AF-A0A327H8V9-F1
#
_entry.id   AF-A0A327H8V9-F1
#
_cell.length_a   1.000
_cell.length_b   1.000
_cell.length_c   1.000
_cell.angle_alpha   90.00
_cell.angle_beta   90.00
_cell.angle_gamma   90.00
#
_symmetry.space_group_name_H-M   'P 1'
#
loop_
_entity.id
_entity.type
_entity.pdbx_description
1 polymer ?
#
loop_
_entity_poly.entity_id
_entity_poly.type
_entity_poly.pdbx_seq_one_letter_code
_entity_poly.pdbx_strand_id
1 'polypeptide(L)'
;MRPLLVFSGSYVLLFVLHILFAANDLDVLFRIVAMMLVCMTFLCGPLLWFLDRDTSSTSLYNSKLGYAVSLPLSLGIAYAFTGMEFALNASIIALLLTSFTHGGWFLFLKGK
;
A
#
# COMPACT_ATOMS: atom_id res chain seq x y z
N MET A 1 -14.89 9.66 2.17
CA MET A 1 -15.18 8.22 1.89
C MET A 1 -14.98 7.82 0.44
N ARG A 2 -15.40 8.62 -0.56
CA ARG A 2 -15.19 8.29 -1.99
C ARG A 2 -13.73 7.96 -2.37
N PRO A 3 -12.70 8.71 -1.88
CA PRO A 3 -11.30 8.39 -2.21
C PRO A 3 -10.84 7.05 -1.66
N LEU A 4 -11.20 6.72 -0.41
CA LEU A 4 -10.90 5.43 0.20
C LEU A 4 -11.52 4.26 -0.59
N LEU A 5 -12.77 4.40 -1.05
CA LEU A 5 -13.44 3.36 -1.84
C LEU A 5 -12.78 3.15 -3.19
N VAL A 6 -12.39 4.22 -3.88
CA VAL A 6 -11.68 4.11 -5.16
C VAL A 6 -10.30 3.48 -4.94
N PHE A 7 -9.57 3.91 -3.91
CA PHE A 7 -8.27 3.37 -3.57
C PHE A 7 -8.35 1.87 -3.22
N SER A 8 -9.22 1.48 -2.28
CA SER A 8 -9.36 0.08 -1.88
C SER A 8 -9.90 -0.79 -3.00
N GLY A 9 -10.87 -0.29 -3.79
CA GLY A 9 -11.40 -0.98 -4.96
C GLY A 9 -10.33 -1.23 -6.02
N SER A 10 -9.51 -0.22 -6.32
CA SER A 10 -8.38 -0.36 -7.26
C SER A 10 -7.32 -1.33 -6.73
N TYR A 11 -7.04 -1.32 -5.43
CA TYR A 11 -6.12 -2.26 -4.81
C TYR A 11 -6.60 -3.70 -4.95
N VAL A 12 -7.87 -3.98 -4.61
CA VAL A 12 -8.46 -5.32 -4.73
C VAL A 12 -8.46 -5.80 -6.18
N LEU A 13 -8.82 -4.91 -7.13
CA LEU A 13 -8.80 -5.23 -8.55
C LEU A 13 -7.38 -5.60 -9.02
N LEU A 14 -6.37 -4.81 -8.64
CA LEU A 14 -4.98 -5.09 -8.97
C LEU A 14 -4.49 -6.38 -8.30
N PHE A 15 -4.91 -6.66 -7.07
CA PHE A 15 -4.57 -7.92 -6.39
C PHE A 15 -5.17 -9.14 -7.10
N VAL A 16 -6.42 -9.05 -7.57
CA VAL A 16 -7.01 -10.11 -8.39
C VAL A 16 -6.26 -10.28 -9.71
N LEU A 17 -5.93 -9.18 -10.40
CA LEU A 17 -5.12 -9.22 -11.62
C LEU A 17 -3.74 -9.83 -11.38
N HIS A 18 -3.11 -9.54 -10.24
CA HIS A 18 -1.84 -10.13 -9.85
C HIS A 18 -1.92 -11.66 -9.80
N ILE A 19 -2.98 -12.21 -9.19
CA ILE A 19 -3.22 -13.66 -9.14
C ILE A 19 -3.49 -14.22 -10.53
N LEU A 20 -4.34 -13.56 -11.33
CA LEU A 20 -4.66 -14.01 -12.69
C LEU A 20 -3.44 -14.01 -13.61
N PHE A 21 -2.58 -12.99 -13.52
CA PHE A 21 -1.37 -12.91 -14.33
C PHE A 21 -0.33 -13.95 -13.91
N ALA A 22 -0.19 -14.22 -12.60
CA ALA A 22 0.63 -15.31 -12.11
C ALA A 22 0.12 -16.68 -12.59
N ALA A 23 -1.20 -16.89 -12.60
CA ALA A 23 -1.82 -18.15 -13.02
C ALA A 23 -1.77 -18.41 -14.54
N ASN A 24 -1.48 -17.39 -15.37
CA ASN A 24 -1.40 -17.50 -16.82
C ASN A 24 0.04 -17.27 -17.34
N ASP A 25 1.05 -17.33 -16.47
CA ASP A 25 2.47 -17.14 -16.83
C ASP A 25 2.77 -15.80 -17.55
N LEU A 26 1.97 -14.75 -17.26
CA LEU A 26 2.14 -13.41 -17.84
C LEU A 26 3.16 -12.58 -17.04
N ASP A 27 4.42 -13.00 -17.03
CA ASP A 27 5.49 -12.49 -16.16
C ASP A 27 5.65 -10.95 -16.15
N VAL A 28 5.58 -10.33 -17.32
CA VAL A 28 5.76 -8.88 -17.46
C VAL A 28 4.61 -8.12 -16.80
N LEU A 29 3.37 -8.55 -17.06
CA LEU A 29 2.18 -7.92 -16.50
C LEU A 29 2.08 -8.18 -14.99
N PHE A 30 2.40 -9.40 -14.57
CA PHE A 30 2.52 -9.78 -13.15
C PHE A 30 3.46 -8.84 -12.40
N ARG A 31 4.67 -8.61 -12.93
CA ARG A 31 5.67 -7.72 -12.33
C ARG A 31 5.20 -6.27 -12.26
N ILE A 32 4.58 -5.76 -13.33
CA ILE A 32 4.05 -4.39 -13.36
C ILE A 32 2.99 -4.20 -12.25
N VAL A 33 2.03 -5.13 -12.16
CA VAL A 33 0.97 -5.05 -11.14
C VAL A 33 1.53 -5.23 -9.73
N ALA A 34 2.50 -6.13 -9.53
CA ALA A 34 3.17 -6.29 -8.24
C ALA A 34 3.85 -4.99 -7.80
N MET A 35 4.55 -4.31 -8.70
CA MET A 35 5.16 -3.00 -8.41
C MET A 35 4.10 -1.93 -8.10
N MET A 36 2.96 -1.94 -8.78
CA MET A 36 1.84 -1.03 -8.46
C MET A 36 1.29 -1.28 -7.05
N LEU A 37 1.09 -2.54 -6.66
CA LEU A 37 0.63 -2.90 -5.31
C LEU A 37 1.62 -2.49 -4.22
N VAL A 38 2.93 -2.65 -4.48
CA VAL A 38 4.01 -2.16 -3.60
C VAL A 38 3.91 -0.64 -3.45
N CYS A 39 3.84 0.10 -4.56
CA CYS A 39 3.70 1.56 -4.54
C CYS A 39 2.44 1.99 -3.80
N MET A 40 1.29 1.34 -4.04
CA MET A 40 0.04 1.67 -3.34
C MET A 40 0.14 1.42 -1.84
N THR A 41 0.79 0.32 -1.42
CA THR A 41 0.96 -0.01 0.00
C THR A 41 1.85 1.02 0.70
N PHE A 42 3.02 1.34 0.15
CA PHE A 42 3.96 2.25 0.81
C PHE A 42 3.60 3.73 0.64
N LEU A 43 2.96 4.12 -0.46
CA LEU A 43 2.60 5.51 -0.79
C LEU A 43 1.10 5.80 -0.61
N CYS A 44 0.43 5.03 0.25
CA CYS A 44 -1.01 5.15 0.51
C CYS A 44 -1.44 6.59 0.88
N GLY A 45 -0.71 7.24 1.79
CA GLY A 45 -0.99 8.62 2.22
C GLY A 45 -1.01 9.64 1.07
N PRO A 46 0.10 9.82 0.33
CA PRO A 46 0.16 10.68 -0.85
C PRO A 46 -0.90 10.35 -1.91
N LEU A 47 -1.14 9.07 -2.19
CA LEU A 47 -2.12 8.64 -3.19
C LEU A 47 -3.56 8.97 -2.78
N LEU A 48 -3.92 8.75 -1.52
CA LEU A 48 -5.22 9.13 -0.98
C LEU A 48 -5.41 10.65 -0.99
N TRP A 49 -4.36 11.41 -0.69
CA TRP A 49 -4.40 12.87 -0.76
C TRP A 49 -4.51 13.39 -2.19
N PHE A 50 -3.83 12.78 -3.16
CA PHE A 50 -4.00 13.14 -4.57
C PHE A 50 -5.44 12.91 -5.06
N LEU A 51 -6.09 11.89 -4.52
CA LEU A 51 -7.45 11.49 -4.87
C LEU A 51 -8.52 12.31 -4.12
N ASP A 52 -8.15 13.00 -3.04
CA ASP A 52 -9.03 13.80 -2.21
C ASP A 52 -8.76 15.29 -2.40
N ARG A 53 -9.69 16.01 -3.03
CA ARG A 53 -9.54 17.44 -3.33
C ARG A 53 -9.87 18.36 -2.15
N ASP A 54 -10.36 17.83 -1.03
CA ASP A 54 -10.78 18.65 0.12
C ASP A 54 -10.65 17.92 1.47
N THR A 55 -10.37 18.69 2.53
CA THR A 55 -10.47 18.37 3.98
C THR A 55 -9.29 17.69 4.72
N SER A 56 -8.71 18.43 5.67
CA SER A 56 -7.62 18.01 6.57
C SER A 56 -8.02 16.98 7.63
N SER A 57 -9.23 17.10 8.22
CA SER A 57 -9.69 16.19 9.30
C SER A 57 -9.96 14.76 8.80
N THR A 58 -10.65 14.63 7.65
CA THR A 58 -10.87 13.34 6.99
C THR A 58 -9.55 12.70 6.53
N SER A 59 -8.60 13.51 6.07
CA SER A 59 -7.28 13.06 5.63
C SER A 59 -6.49 12.39 6.77
N LEU A 60 -6.51 12.96 7.98
CA LEU A 60 -5.85 12.36 9.15
C LEU A 60 -6.47 11.01 9.55
N TYR A 61 -7.80 10.90 9.53
CA TYR A 61 -8.48 9.63 9.79
C TYR A 61 -8.12 8.57 8.75
N ASN A 62 -8.22 8.93 7.45
CA ASN A 62 -7.87 8.02 6.35
C ASN A 62 -6.40 7.60 6.42
N SER A 63 -5.49 8.48 6.83
CA SER A 63 -4.07 8.16 6.99
C SER A 63 -3.82 7.15 8.11
N LYS A 64 -4.54 7.26 9.24
CA LYS A 64 -4.44 6.27 10.34
C LYS A 64 -4.98 4.91 9.92
N LEU A 65 -6.12 4.89 9.23
CA LEU A 65 -6.71 3.66 8.71
C LEU A 65 -5.79 3.01 7.67
N GLY A 66 -5.26 3.79 6.74
CA GLY A 66 -4.30 3.35 5.73
C GLY A 66 -3.04 2.75 6.35
N TYR A 67 -2.53 3.36 7.43
CA TYR A 67 -1.38 2.82 8.16
C TYR A 67 -1.70 1.46 8.79
N ALA A 68 -2.82 1.34 9.50
CA ALA A 68 -3.23 0.09 10.14
C ALA A 68 -3.37 -1.07 9.15
N VAL A 69 -3.91 -0.80 7.95
CA VAL A 69 -4.05 -1.81 6.88
C VAL A 69 -2.72 -2.08 6.18
N SER A 70 -1.87 -1.06 5.99
CA SER A 70 -0.60 -1.23 5.26
C SER A 70 0.42 -2.06 6.03
N LEU A 71 0.35 -2.12 7.36
CA LEU A 71 1.25 -2.95 8.18
C LEU A 71 1.18 -4.45 7.80
N PRO A 72 0.03 -5.15 7.89
CA PRO A 72 -0.05 -6.55 7.47
C PRO A 72 0.20 -6.73 5.96
N LEU A 73 -0.20 -5.78 5.11
CA LEU A 73 0.09 -5.83 3.67
C LEU A 73 1.59 -5.78 3.39
N SER A 74 2.34 -4.94 4.12
CA SER A 74 3.80 -4.84 3.96
C SER A 74 4.52 -6.13 4.36
N LEU A 75 4.00 -6.86 5.34
CA LEU A 75 4.49 -8.20 5.68
C LEU A 75 4.21 -9.20 4.55
N GLY A 76 3.03 -9.14 3.94
CA GLY A 76 2.70 -9.94 2.76
C GLY A 76 3.64 -9.66 1.59
N ILE A 77 3.99 -8.39 1.35
CA ILE A 77 5.00 -8.00 0.35
C ILE A 77 6.37 -8.59 0.73
N ALA A 78 6.82 -8.41 1.97
CA ALA A 78 8.11 -8.96 2.42
C ALA A 78 8.18 -10.47 2.16
N TYR A 79 7.14 -11.20 2.57
CA TYR A 79 7.00 -12.64 2.35
C TYR A 79 7.05 -13.03 0.87
N ALA A 80 6.36 -12.29 0.00
CA ALA A 80 6.35 -12.55 -1.43
C ALA A 80 7.75 -12.33 -2.05
N PHE A 81 8.48 -11.30 -1.62
CA PHE A 81 9.82 -10.98 -2.14
C PHE A 81 10.92 -11.91 -1.59
N THR A 82 10.66 -12.64 -0.52
CA THR A 82 11.58 -13.62 0.09
C THR A 82 11.28 -15.04 -0.36
N GLY A 83 10.66 -15.21 -1.54
CA GLY A 83 10.36 -16.53 -2.08
C GLY A 83 9.32 -17.30 -1.28
N MET A 84 8.38 -16.59 -0.64
CA MET A 84 7.36 -17.19 0.24
C MET A 84 7.96 -17.89 1.47
N GLU A 85 9.10 -17.41 1.95
CA GLU A 85 9.64 -17.77 3.25
C GLU A 85 9.60 -16.59 4.22
N PHE A 86 9.35 -16.87 5.50
CA PHE A 86 9.32 -15.81 6.50
C PHE A 86 10.74 -15.39 6.88
N ALA A 87 11.20 -14.27 6.34
CA ALA A 87 12.49 -13.69 6.67
C ALA A 87 12.33 -12.48 7.61
N LEU A 88 12.82 -12.61 8.86
CA LEU A 88 12.71 -11.56 9.88
C LEU A 88 13.28 -10.22 9.43
N ASN A 89 14.45 -10.22 8.77
CA ASN A 89 15.09 -8.98 8.31
C ASN A 89 14.22 -8.24 7.29
N ALA A 90 13.65 -8.95 6.29
CA ALA A 90 12.81 -8.35 5.28
C ALA A 90 11.49 -7.82 5.88
N SER A 91 10.88 -8.59 6.78
CA SER A 91 9.66 -8.19 7.50
C SER A 91 9.88 -6.92 8.32
N ILE A 92 10.99 -6.83 9.06
CA ILE A 92 11.34 -5.63 9.84
C ILE A 92 11.54 -4.42 8.91
N ILE A 93 12.28 -4.60 7.81
CA ILE A 93 12.50 -3.53 6.82
C ILE A 93 11.17 -3.05 6.25
N ALA A 94 10.26 -3.96 5.88
CA ALA A 94 8.95 -3.59 5.34
C ALA A 94 8.08 -2.83 6.36
N LEU A 95 8.08 -3.26 7.62
CA LEU A 95 7.35 -2.56 8.69
C LEU A 95 7.95 -1.17 8.97
N LEU A 96 9.27 -1.05 9.01
CA LEU A 96 9.96 0.22 9.21
C LEU A 96 9.69 1.17 8.04
N LEU A 97 9.77 0.69 6.81
CA LEU A 97 9.48 1.49 5.62
C LEU A 97 8.02 1.96 5.62
N THR A 98 7.07 1.08 5.96
CA THR A 98 5.65 1.43 6.07
C THR A 98 5.41 2.50 7.15
N SER A 99 6.03 2.32 8.31
CA SER A 99 5.94 3.27 9.43
C SER A 99 6.55 4.61 9.07
N PHE A 100 7.68 4.60 8.36
CA PHE A 100 8.35 5.81 7.90
C PHE A 100 7.51 6.57 6.88
N THR A 101 6.97 5.91 5.86
CA THR A 101 6.17 6.59 4.82
C THR A 101 4.84 7.12 5.35
N HIS A 102 4.12 6.33 6.16
CA HIS A 102 2.86 6.76 6.76
C HIS A 102 3.06 7.78 7.87
N GLY A 103 4.08 7.61 8.71
CA GLY A 103 4.43 8.55 9.77
C GLY A 103 4.86 9.90 9.21
N GLY A 104 5.73 9.90 8.19
CA GLY A 104 6.13 11.10 7.47
C GLY A 104 4.94 11.82 6.83
N TRP A 105 4.04 11.07 6.19
CA TRP A 105 2.82 11.64 5.62
C TRP A 105 1.87 12.21 6.68
N PHE A 106 1.70 11.50 7.80
CA PHE A 106 0.87 11.96 8.91
C PHE A 106 1.39 13.28 9.51
N LEU A 107 2.70 13.41 9.69
CA LEU A 107 3.32 14.66 10.16
C LEU A 107 3.13 15.79 9.15
N PHE A 108 3.27 15.51 7.86
CA PHE A 108 2.99 16.48 6.79
C PHE A 108 1.55 16.98 6.82
N LEU A 109 0.57 16.08 6.98
CA LEU A 109 -0.85 16.45 7.10
C LEU A 109 -1.14 17.26 8.37
N LYS A 110 -0.47 16.96 9.48
CA LYS A 110 -0.64 17.70 10.75
C LYS A 110 -0.05 19.11 10.70
N GLY A 111 0.96 19.34 9.86
CA GLY A 111 1.59 20.64 9.67
C GLY A 111 0.89 21.58 8.67
N LYS A 112 -0.15 21.10 7.98
CA LYS A 112 -1.02 21.89 7.10
C LYS A 112 -2.28 22.32 7.84
#